data_AF-A0A125RCM3-F1
#
_entry.id   AF-A0A125RCM3-F1
#
_cell.length_a   1.000
_cell.length_b   1.000
_cell.length_c   1.000
_cell.angle_alpha   90.00
_cell.angle_beta   90.00
_cell.angle_gamma   90.00
#
_symmetry.space_group_name_H-M   'P 1'
#
loop_
_entity.id
_entity.type
_entity.pdbx_description
1 polymer ?
#
loop_
_entity_poly.entity_id
_entity_poly.type
_entity_poly.pdbx_seq_one_letter_code
_entity_poly.pdbx_strand_id
1 'polypeptide(L)'
;MADNELKLETKCYDANEYGYLYGLNKRIPDEEFAKVKPYFRKFKRMDFVEGNVQVTGRPEGWRCLEEDVCKVEEILGITNTLEKRQNKVKEAFKDPIKKANLIDQSYEWLKMLFEKGGTRPEQNLSRLAVHSTKIYDPQDSFKKGFDKGEGELFIYTPHGMWYIINNCGEFSDTSLNNVQTPQGGAVGHRLMYDDLIDRLIRIYTEENLYTGEKLY
;
A
#
# COMPACT_ATOMS: atom_id res chain seq x y z
N MET A 1 -19.68 0.51 18.36
CA MET A 1 -18.58 0.74 17.40
C MET A 1 -17.74 1.86 17.98
N ALA A 2 -16.44 1.65 18.22
CA ALA A 2 -15.59 2.76 18.64
C ALA A 2 -15.66 3.83 17.53
N ASP A 3 -16.14 5.02 17.86
CA ASP A 3 -16.21 6.12 16.91
C ASP A 3 -14.77 6.51 16.60
N ASN A 4 -14.26 6.05 15.44
CA ASN A 4 -12.90 6.35 15.03
C ASN A 4 -12.76 7.88 14.96
N GLU A 5 -11.73 8.42 15.62
CA GLU A 5 -11.38 9.85 15.56
C GLU A 5 -11.38 10.34 14.10
N LEU A 6 -11.91 11.55 13.86
CA LEU A 6 -11.88 12.14 12.53
C LEU A 6 -10.44 12.33 12.09
N LYS A 7 -10.09 11.84 10.90
CA LYS A 7 -8.75 11.98 10.32
C LYS A 7 -8.81 11.91 8.80
N LEU A 8 -7.78 12.45 8.15
CA LEU A 8 -7.49 12.13 6.76
C LEU A 8 -6.76 10.79 6.67
N GLU A 9 -7.13 10.00 5.69
CA GLU A 9 -6.50 8.74 5.33
C GLU A 9 -6.24 8.73 3.84
N THR A 10 -5.22 7.99 3.43
CA THR A 10 -5.02 7.70 2.03
C THR A 10 -6.17 6.85 1.51
N LYS A 11 -6.80 7.26 0.42
CA LYS A 11 -7.90 6.51 -0.20
C LYS A 11 -7.47 5.84 -1.51
N CYS A 12 -6.48 6.41 -2.18
CA CYS A 12 -5.81 5.80 -3.30
C CYS A 12 -4.43 6.40 -3.53
N TYR A 13 -3.65 5.69 -4.34
CA TYR A 13 -2.38 6.13 -4.88
C TYR A 13 -2.46 6.11 -6.41
N ASP A 14 -2.11 7.21 -7.04
CA ASP A 14 -1.99 7.38 -8.49
C ASP A 14 -0.52 7.58 -8.84
N ALA A 15 0.05 6.63 -9.58
CA ALA A 15 1.46 6.66 -9.94
C ALA A 15 1.80 7.70 -11.02
N ASN A 16 0.79 8.20 -11.75
CA ASN A 16 1.01 9.01 -12.95
C ASN A 16 0.96 10.52 -12.70
N GLU A 17 -0.02 10.99 -11.94
CA GLU A 17 -0.29 12.43 -11.83
C GLU A 17 -0.30 12.92 -10.38
N TYR A 18 -1.14 12.33 -9.53
CA TYR A 18 -1.46 12.94 -8.23
C TYR A 18 -0.71 12.35 -7.02
N GLY A 19 -0.04 11.21 -7.18
CA GLY A 19 0.56 10.51 -6.04
C GLY A 19 -0.52 10.06 -5.04
N TYR A 20 -0.35 10.42 -3.77
CA TYR A 20 -1.28 10.06 -2.71
C TYR A 20 -2.50 10.99 -2.67
N LEU A 21 -3.69 10.41 -2.70
CA LEU A 21 -4.95 11.13 -2.59
C LEU A 21 -5.65 10.79 -1.26
N TYR A 22 -5.99 11.84 -0.53
CA TYR A 22 -6.48 11.74 0.84
C TYR A 22 -7.98 12.00 0.91
N GLY A 23 -8.64 11.38 1.87
CA GLY A 23 -10.06 11.61 2.16
C GLY A 23 -10.37 11.36 3.62
N LEU A 24 -11.47 11.95 4.09
CA LEU A 24 -11.92 11.75 5.46
C LEU A 24 -12.26 10.28 5.69
N ASN A 25 -11.90 9.77 6.87
CA ASN A 25 -12.21 8.40 7.28
C ASN A 25 -13.72 8.17 7.52
N LYS A 26 -14.45 9.24 7.87
CA LYS A 26 -15.90 9.22 8.10
C LYS A 26 -16.58 10.45 7.52
N ARG A 27 -17.90 10.37 7.32
CA ARG A 27 -18.71 11.51 6.90
C ARG A 27 -18.80 12.53 8.04
N ILE A 28 -18.75 13.81 7.68
CA ILE A 28 -18.97 14.93 8.59
C ILE A 28 -20.24 15.71 8.16
N PRO A 29 -20.80 16.57 9.02
CA PRO A 29 -21.91 17.44 8.64
C PRO A 29 -21.57 18.30 7.42
N ASP A 30 -22.57 18.58 6.58
CA ASP A 30 -22.37 19.31 5.33
C ASP A 30 -21.86 20.74 5.56
N GLU A 31 -22.22 21.37 6.69
CA GLU A 31 -21.71 22.67 7.13
C GLU A 31 -20.20 22.65 7.41
N GLU A 32 -19.71 21.62 8.09
CA GLU A 32 -18.28 21.42 8.33
C GLU A 32 -17.54 21.08 7.03
N PHE A 33 -18.15 20.24 6.18
CA PHE A 33 -17.58 19.91 4.88
C PHE A 33 -17.47 21.13 3.97
N ALA A 34 -18.44 22.05 4.01
CA ALA A 34 -18.42 23.27 3.20
C ALA A 34 -17.18 24.14 3.46
N LYS A 35 -16.65 24.14 4.70
CA LYS A 35 -15.43 24.89 5.07
C LYS A 35 -14.18 24.35 4.38
N VAL A 36 -14.10 23.03 4.19
CA VAL A 36 -12.94 22.37 3.58
C VAL A 36 -13.11 22.04 2.11
N LYS A 37 -14.34 22.09 1.58
CA LYS A 37 -14.66 21.79 0.19
C LYS A 37 -13.75 22.46 -0.86
N PRO A 38 -13.29 23.72 -0.70
CA PRO A 38 -12.35 24.33 -1.64
C PRO A 38 -11.01 23.60 -1.80
N TYR A 39 -10.60 22.82 -0.79
CA TYR A 39 -9.37 22.02 -0.77
C TYR A 39 -9.60 20.58 -1.26
N PHE A 40 -10.82 20.26 -1.67
CA PHE A 40 -11.19 18.94 -2.18
C PHE A 40 -11.61 19.04 -3.65
N ARG A 41 -11.13 18.10 -4.46
CA ARG A 41 -11.65 17.83 -5.80
C ARG A 41 -12.54 16.60 -5.77
N LYS A 42 -13.66 16.65 -6.49
CA LYS A 42 -14.53 15.47 -6.68
C LYS A 42 -14.01 14.65 -7.86
N PHE A 43 -13.26 13.60 -7.56
CA PHE A 43 -12.72 12.68 -8.54
C PHE A 43 -13.75 11.64 -8.97
N LYS A 44 -13.77 11.34 -10.27
CA LYS A 44 -14.56 10.30 -10.93
C LYS A 44 -13.60 9.29 -11.56
N ARG A 45 -14.06 8.07 -11.83
CA ARG A 45 -13.27 7.06 -12.58
C ARG A 45 -12.67 7.61 -13.87
N MET A 46 -13.45 8.38 -14.63
CA MET A 46 -13.01 8.96 -15.91
C MET A 46 -11.84 9.94 -15.78
N ASP A 47 -11.61 10.51 -14.60
CA ASP A 47 -10.49 11.44 -14.37
C ASP A 47 -9.12 10.73 -14.37
N PHE A 48 -9.11 9.39 -14.37
CA PHE A 48 -7.89 8.56 -14.36
C PHE A 48 -7.77 7.69 -15.63
N VAL A 49 -8.63 7.87 -16.63
CA VAL A 49 -8.67 7.02 -17.82
C VAL A 49 -7.80 7.61 -18.94
N GLU A 50 -6.57 7.11 -19.02
CA GLU A 50 -5.84 6.92 -20.27
C GLU A 50 -5.02 5.62 -20.20
N GLY A 51 -5.33 4.65 -21.08
CA GLY A 51 -4.48 3.52 -21.50
C GLY A 51 -4.06 2.46 -20.47
N ASN A 52 -3.47 2.88 -19.35
CA ASN A 52 -2.89 2.05 -18.30
C ASN A 52 -3.18 2.69 -16.94
N VAL A 53 -4.35 2.37 -16.37
CA VAL A 53 -4.73 2.88 -15.03
C VAL A 53 -3.71 2.36 -14.01
N GLN A 54 -2.77 3.20 -13.61
CA GLN A 54 -1.84 2.92 -12.51
C GLN A 54 -2.33 3.60 -11.23
N VAL A 55 -3.57 3.29 -10.86
CA VAL A 55 -4.21 3.79 -9.64
C VAL A 55 -4.59 2.62 -8.75
N THR A 56 -4.09 2.59 -7.53
CA THR A 56 -4.46 1.59 -6.52
C THR A 56 -5.37 2.21 -5.47
N GLY A 57 -6.51 1.56 -5.20
CA GLY A 57 -7.47 1.97 -4.17
C GLY A 57 -8.77 2.50 -4.72
N ARG A 58 -9.43 3.40 -3.98
CA ARG A 58 -10.73 3.97 -4.38
C ARG A 58 -10.56 5.45 -4.79
N PRO A 59 -10.32 5.71 -6.10
CA PRO A 59 -10.15 7.07 -6.60
C PRO A 59 -11.41 7.93 -6.48
N GLU A 60 -12.59 7.32 -6.58
CA GLU A 60 -13.86 8.06 -6.67
C GLU A 60 -14.25 8.75 -5.36
N GLY A 61 -14.65 10.01 -5.46
CA GLY A 61 -15.19 10.80 -4.36
C GLY A 61 -14.41 12.10 -4.15
N TRP A 62 -14.71 12.77 -3.04
CA TRP A 62 -13.95 13.96 -2.66
C TRP A 62 -12.58 13.53 -2.14
N ARG A 63 -11.52 14.03 -2.79
CA ARG A 63 -10.14 13.84 -2.34
C ARG A 63 -9.41 15.18 -2.26
N CYS A 64 -8.46 15.28 -1.34
CA CYS A 64 -7.50 16.37 -1.29
C CYS A 64 -6.10 15.84 -1.65
N LEU A 65 -5.27 16.73 -2.19
CA LEU A 65 -3.86 16.49 -2.46
C LEU A 65 -3.05 16.63 -1.17
N GLU A 66 -1.84 16.07 -1.16
CA GLU A 66 -0.95 16.11 0.02
C GLU A 66 -0.70 17.56 0.51
N GLU A 67 -0.53 18.51 -0.41
CA GLU A 67 -0.28 19.92 -0.11
C GLU A 67 -1.42 20.62 0.66
N ASP A 68 -2.64 20.10 0.57
CA ASP A 68 -3.82 20.67 1.23
C ASP A 68 -4.21 19.92 2.50
N VAL A 69 -3.60 18.78 2.79
CA VAL A 69 -3.89 17.95 3.99
C VAL A 69 -3.81 18.77 5.26
N CYS A 70 -2.72 19.52 5.45
CA CYS A 70 -2.49 20.29 6.68
C CYS A 70 -3.58 21.35 6.91
N LYS A 71 -3.97 22.07 5.86
CA LYS A 71 -5.05 23.08 5.94
C LYS A 71 -6.39 22.45 6.30
N VAL A 72 -6.71 21.29 5.71
CA VAL A 72 -7.95 20.56 6.00
C VAL A 72 -7.95 20.08 7.46
N GLU A 73 -6.83 19.54 7.94
CA GLU A 73 -6.70 19.08 9.33
C GLU A 73 -6.83 20.25 10.32
N GLU A 74 -6.26 21.41 10.02
CA GLU A 74 -6.39 22.63 10.83
C GLU A 74 -7.86 23.11 10.89
N ILE A 75 -8.52 23.27 9.75
CA ILE A 75 -9.90 23.77 9.67
C ILE A 75 -10.88 22.86 10.42
N LEU A 76 -10.68 21.54 10.36
CA LEU A 76 -11.54 20.55 11.03
C LEU A 76 -11.09 20.24 12.47
N GLY A 77 -10.02 20.86 12.97
CA GLY A 77 -9.50 20.61 14.32
C GLY A 77 -8.99 19.19 14.53
N ILE A 78 -8.49 18.53 13.49
CA ILE A 78 -7.95 17.17 13.56
C ILE A 78 -6.61 17.20 14.30
N THR A 79 -6.55 16.56 15.47
CA THR A 79 -5.34 16.61 16.32
C THR A 79 -4.31 15.54 15.96
N ASN A 80 -4.76 14.37 15.50
CA ASN A 80 -3.94 13.25 15.05
C ASN A 80 -3.62 13.38 13.55
N THR A 81 -2.83 14.41 13.23
CA THR A 81 -2.51 14.80 11.84
C THR A 81 -1.74 13.72 11.07
N LEU A 82 -1.79 13.78 9.74
CA LEU A 82 -0.93 12.95 8.88
C LEU A 82 0.55 13.17 9.22
N GLU A 83 0.96 14.43 9.38
CA GLU A 83 2.33 14.80 9.73
C GLU A 83 2.76 14.17 11.07
N LYS A 84 1.93 14.25 12.12
CA LYS A 84 2.25 13.63 13.42
C LYS A 84 2.41 12.12 13.30
N ARG A 85 1.59 11.46 12.48
CA ARG A 85 1.70 10.01 12.22
C ARG A 85 2.99 9.67 11.48
N GLN A 86 3.38 10.44 10.47
CA GLN A 86 4.64 10.28 9.75
C GLN A 86 5.85 10.54 10.66
N ASN A 87 5.80 11.60 11.48
CA ASN A 87 6.88 11.95 12.41
C ASN A 87 7.08 10.88 13.48
N LYS A 88 6.02 10.26 14.01
CA LYS A 88 6.17 9.10 14.92
C LYS A 88 7.00 7.98 14.32
N VAL A 89 6.78 7.69 13.03
CA VAL A 89 7.55 6.69 12.29
C VAL A 89 9.00 7.17 12.15
N LYS A 90 9.22 8.39 11.65
CA LYS A 90 10.56 8.97 11.47
C LYS A 90 11.38 8.99 12.77
N GLU A 91 10.77 9.35 13.91
CA GLU A 91 11.45 9.34 15.21
C GLU A 91 11.81 7.91 15.66
N ALA A 92 10.97 6.91 15.36
CA ALA A 92 11.32 5.52 15.64
C ALA A 92 12.50 5.04 14.77
N PHE A 93 12.59 5.51 13.52
CA PHE A 93 13.70 5.17 12.61
C PHE A 93 15.05 5.78 13.02
N LYS A 94 15.09 6.81 13.88
CA LYS A 94 16.35 7.39 14.40
C LYS A 94 17.07 6.50 15.40
N ASP A 95 16.36 5.57 16.03
CA ASP A 95 16.89 4.64 17.03
C ASP A 95 16.91 3.23 16.43
N PRO A 96 18.08 2.58 16.26
CA PRO A 96 18.18 1.27 15.62
C PRO A 96 17.32 0.17 16.29
N ILE A 97 17.16 0.21 17.62
CA ILE A 97 16.38 -0.79 18.36
C ILE A 97 14.90 -0.55 18.11
N LYS A 98 14.45 0.72 18.19
CA LYS A 98 13.04 1.05 17.90
C LYS A 98 12.68 0.79 16.45
N LYS A 99 13.61 1.08 15.52
CA LYS A 99 13.47 0.75 14.11
C LYS A 99 13.24 -0.75 13.92
N ALA A 100 14.15 -1.59 14.42
CA ALA A 100 14.05 -3.05 14.28
C ALA A 100 12.72 -3.57 14.84
N ASN A 101 12.37 -3.17 16.08
CA ASN A 101 11.11 -3.56 16.70
C ASN A 101 9.88 -3.13 15.88
N LEU A 102 9.91 -1.93 15.28
CA LEU A 102 8.79 -1.43 14.48
C LEU A 102 8.66 -2.18 13.14
N ILE A 103 9.79 -2.53 12.51
CA ILE A 103 9.83 -3.35 11.29
C ILE A 103 9.28 -4.75 11.59
N ASP A 104 9.79 -5.40 12.64
CA ASP A 104 9.36 -6.76 13.04
C ASP A 104 7.87 -6.80 13.37
N GLN A 105 7.39 -5.83 14.16
CA GLN A 105 5.96 -5.72 14.43
C GLN A 105 5.17 -5.53 13.13
N SER A 106 5.60 -4.63 12.26
CA SER A 106 4.89 -4.36 11.01
C SER A 106 4.81 -5.62 10.14
N TYR A 107 5.89 -6.39 10.05
CA TYR A 107 5.92 -7.66 9.33
C TYR A 107 4.93 -8.68 9.90
N GLU A 108 4.93 -8.91 11.23
CA GLU A 108 4.00 -9.86 11.87
C GLU A 108 2.53 -9.48 11.64
N TRP A 109 2.21 -8.18 11.70
CA TRP A 109 0.88 -7.69 11.37
C TRP A 109 0.53 -7.91 9.90
N LEU A 110 1.45 -7.61 8.97
CA LEU A 110 1.24 -7.84 7.54
C LEU A 110 0.99 -9.31 7.25
N LYS A 111 1.84 -10.20 7.77
CA LYS A 111 1.70 -11.65 7.62
C LYS A 111 0.33 -12.11 8.10
N MET A 112 -0.07 -11.72 9.31
CA MET A 112 -1.38 -12.06 9.85
C MET A 112 -2.54 -11.54 8.96
N LEU A 113 -2.46 -10.30 8.49
CA LEU A 113 -3.51 -9.68 7.68
C LEU A 113 -3.64 -10.34 6.30
N PHE A 114 -2.53 -10.62 5.62
CA PHE A 114 -2.53 -11.27 4.31
C PHE A 114 -2.87 -12.76 4.39
N GLU A 115 -2.37 -13.49 5.39
CA GLU A 115 -2.66 -14.92 5.54
C GLU A 115 -4.11 -15.18 5.96
N LYS A 116 -4.66 -14.38 6.88
CA LYS A 116 -6.03 -14.59 7.40
C LYS A 116 -7.10 -13.87 6.59
N GLY A 117 -6.79 -12.68 6.07
CA GLY A 117 -7.75 -11.84 5.36
C GLY A 117 -7.59 -11.86 3.84
N GLY A 118 -6.45 -12.33 3.34
CA GLY A 118 -6.12 -12.31 1.91
C GLY A 118 -6.79 -13.43 1.13
N THR A 119 -7.18 -13.09 -0.09
CA THR A 119 -7.60 -14.09 -1.10
C THR A 119 -6.39 -14.62 -1.86
N ARG A 120 -6.44 -15.85 -2.37
CA ARG A 120 -5.36 -16.46 -3.18
C ARG A 120 -5.81 -16.76 -4.62
N PRO A 121 -6.21 -15.75 -5.42
CA PRO A 121 -6.59 -16.00 -6.80
C PRO A 121 -5.37 -16.38 -7.64
N GLU A 122 -5.59 -17.17 -8.69
CA GLU A 122 -4.55 -17.51 -9.66
C GLU A 122 -4.06 -16.26 -10.39
N GLN A 123 -2.75 -16.18 -10.63
CA GLN A 123 -2.14 -15.03 -11.28
C GLN A 123 -0.79 -15.34 -11.91
N ASN A 124 -0.29 -14.40 -12.73
CA ASN A 124 1.06 -14.40 -13.25
C ASN A 124 1.83 -13.16 -12.74
N LEU A 125 3.05 -13.37 -12.23
CA LEU A 125 3.87 -12.30 -11.65
C LEU A 125 4.17 -11.18 -12.66
N SER A 126 4.47 -11.54 -13.91
CA SER A 126 4.73 -10.58 -14.98
C SER A 126 3.52 -9.70 -15.26
N ARG A 127 2.31 -10.27 -15.22
CA ARG A 127 1.07 -9.51 -15.35
C ARG A 127 0.83 -8.57 -14.18
N LEU A 128 1.14 -9.01 -12.95
CA LEU A 128 1.08 -8.13 -11.77
C LEU A 128 2.06 -6.98 -11.90
N ALA A 129 3.28 -7.24 -12.34
CA ALA A 129 4.31 -6.23 -12.50
C ALA A 129 3.94 -5.18 -13.57
N VAL A 130 3.44 -5.62 -14.73
CA VAL A 130 3.03 -4.72 -15.82
C VAL A 130 1.91 -3.77 -15.39
N HIS A 131 0.94 -4.25 -14.61
CA HIS A 131 -0.18 -3.44 -14.12
C HIS A 131 0.08 -2.84 -12.74
N SER A 132 1.31 -2.92 -12.24
CA SER A 132 1.62 -2.39 -10.92
C SER A 132 1.67 -0.87 -10.95
N THR A 133 1.31 -0.27 -9.82
CA THR A 133 1.50 1.16 -9.53
C THR A 133 2.80 1.37 -8.76
N LYS A 134 3.14 0.41 -7.91
CA LYS A 134 4.41 0.31 -7.20
C LYS A 134 4.67 -1.14 -6.78
N ILE A 135 5.96 -1.47 -6.69
CA ILE A 135 6.44 -2.75 -6.20
C ILE A 135 7.49 -2.46 -5.14
N TYR A 136 7.30 -2.97 -3.93
CA TYR A 136 8.32 -2.96 -2.89
C TYR A 136 8.99 -4.33 -2.80
N ASP A 137 10.31 -4.29 -2.60
CA ASP A 137 11.17 -5.47 -2.41
C ASP A 137 11.92 -5.31 -1.08
N PRO A 138 11.37 -5.81 0.03
CA PRO A 138 12.01 -5.66 1.33
C PRO A 138 13.43 -6.25 1.30
N GLN A 139 14.42 -5.43 1.66
CA GLN A 139 15.84 -5.78 1.73
C GLN A 139 16.46 -6.30 0.42
N ASP A 140 15.82 -6.03 -0.73
CA ASP A 140 16.13 -6.63 -2.03
C ASP A 140 16.05 -8.17 -2.01
N SER A 141 15.22 -8.73 -1.12
CA SER A 141 15.14 -10.18 -0.89
C SER A 141 14.73 -10.92 -2.15
N PHE A 142 13.77 -10.40 -2.92
CA PHE A 142 13.37 -11.01 -4.17
C PHE A 142 14.47 -10.84 -5.22
N LYS A 143 14.97 -9.62 -5.43
CA LYS A 143 16.06 -9.34 -6.38
C LYS A 143 17.29 -10.22 -6.19
N LYS A 144 17.66 -10.56 -4.94
CA LYS A 144 18.84 -11.36 -4.61
C LYS A 144 18.55 -12.85 -4.42
N GLY A 145 17.31 -13.23 -4.13
CA GLY A 145 16.92 -14.57 -3.69
C GLY A 145 16.08 -15.36 -4.70
N PHE A 146 15.58 -14.72 -5.77
CA PHE A 146 14.57 -15.35 -6.62
C PHE A 146 15.01 -16.67 -7.25
N ASP A 147 16.28 -16.78 -7.67
CA ASP A 147 16.86 -18.01 -8.25
C ASP A 147 16.96 -19.17 -7.26
N LYS A 148 16.94 -18.87 -5.96
CA LYS A 148 17.00 -19.88 -4.88
C LYS A 148 15.62 -20.24 -4.34
N GLY A 149 14.56 -19.68 -4.92
CA GLY A 149 13.20 -19.83 -4.39
C GLY A 149 12.93 -18.98 -3.15
N GLU A 150 13.75 -17.97 -2.88
CA GLU A 150 13.62 -17.07 -1.74
C GLU A 150 13.11 -15.69 -2.16
N GLY A 151 12.72 -14.89 -1.16
CA GLY A 151 12.36 -13.49 -1.31
C GLY A 151 10.87 -13.25 -1.44
N GLU A 152 10.50 -11.98 -1.26
CA GLU A 152 9.11 -11.56 -1.22
C GLU A 152 8.92 -10.18 -1.88
N LEU A 153 7.69 -9.90 -2.31
CA LEU A 153 7.33 -8.62 -2.93
C LEU A 153 5.98 -8.14 -2.41
N PHE A 154 5.84 -6.82 -2.28
CA PHE A 154 4.54 -6.17 -2.15
C PHE A 154 4.19 -5.44 -3.44
N ILE A 155 3.16 -5.89 -4.16
CA ILE A 155 2.79 -5.34 -5.47
C ILE A 155 1.43 -4.65 -5.38
N TYR A 156 1.39 -3.37 -5.75
CA TYR A 156 0.16 -2.59 -5.77
C TYR A 156 -0.39 -2.60 -7.19
N THR A 157 -1.65 -2.99 -7.34
CA THR A 157 -2.36 -3.03 -8.61
C THR A 157 -3.68 -2.27 -8.51
N PRO A 158 -4.38 -1.97 -9.60
CA PRO A 158 -5.73 -1.40 -9.54
C PRO A 158 -6.75 -2.24 -8.77
N HIS A 159 -6.50 -3.55 -8.66
CA HIS A 159 -7.40 -4.49 -7.99
C HIS A 159 -7.01 -4.81 -6.55
N GLY A 160 -5.97 -4.17 -6.00
CA GLY A 160 -5.55 -4.36 -4.62
C GLY A 160 -4.04 -4.47 -4.44
N MET A 161 -3.65 -4.79 -3.21
CA MET A 161 -2.29 -5.01 -2.79
C MET A 161 -2.02 -6.51 -2.71
N TRP A 162 -0.88 -6.93 -3.22
CA TRP A 162 -0.42 -8.31 -3.23
C TRP A 162 0.78 -8.45 -2.34
N TYR A 163 0.81 -9.54 -1.57
CA TYR A 163 1.99 -10.05 -0.91
C TYR A 163 2.39 -11.35 -1.61
N ILE A 164 3.55 -11.33 -2.25
CA ILE A 164 4.09 -12.45 -3.04
C ILE A 164 5.27 -13.03 -2.27
N ILE A 165 5.25 -14.33 -2.03
CA ILE A 165 6.32 -15.08 -1.38
C ILE A 165 6.82 -16.10 -2.38
N ASN A 166 8.09 -16.00 -2.77
CA ASN A 166 8.68 -16.97 -3.67
C ASN A 166 8.63 -18.37 -3.04
N ASN A 167 8.30 -19.38 -3.84
CA ASN A 167 8.05 -20.73 -3.31
C ASN A 167 8.38 -21.79 -4.37
N CYS A 168 9.61 -21.72 -4.87
CA CYS A 168 10.16 -22.69 -5.83
C CYS A 168 11.49 -23.31 -5.36
N GLY A 169 11.81 -23.21 -4.07
CA GLY A 169 13.00 -23.83 -3.50
C GLY A 169 12.89 -25.36 -3.45
N GLU A 170 14.03 -26.04 -3.25
CA GLU A 170 14.11 -27.51 -3.23
C GLU A 170 13.15 -28.17 -2.23
N PHE A 171 12.89 -27.50 -1.10
CA PHE A 171 12.02 -27.99 -0.02
C PHE A 171 10.65 -27.31 0.02
N SER A 172 10.30 -26.52 -1.00
CA SER A 172 9.01 -25.83 -1.08
C SER A 172 7.87 -26.78 -1.41
N ASP A 173 6.74 -26.60 -0.72
CA ASP A 173 5.48 -27.21 -1.14
C ASP A 173 4.88 -26.41 -2.30
N THR A 174 5.23 -26.80 -3.52
CA THR A 174 4.79 -26.12 -4.75
C THR A 174 3.30 -26.27 -5.02
N SER A 175 2.59 -27.18 -4.32
CA SER A 175 1.13 -27.29 -4.43
C SER A 175 0.40 -26.05 -3.90
N LEU A 176 1.09 -25.23 -3.11
CA LEU A 176 0.59 -23.94 -2.62
C LEU A 176 0.72 -22.83 -3.67
N ASN A 177 1.40 -23.03 -4.79
CA ASN A 177 1.64 -21.96 -5.74
C ASN A 177 0.34 -21.56 -6.44
N ASN A 178 -0.03 -20.28 -6.31
CA ASN A 178 -1.13 -19.67 -7.05
C ASN A 178 -0.65 -18.53 -7.96
N VAL A 179 0.64 -18.17 -7.90
CA VAL A 179 1.24 -17.16 -8.76
C VAL A 179 2.33 -17.82 -9.59
N GLN A 180 2.21 -17.73 -10.91
CA GLN A 180 3.23 -18.20 -11.84
C GLN A 180 4.41 -17.23 -11.86
N THR A 181 5.61 -17.77 -11.70
CA THR A 181 6.89 -17.06 -11.84
C THR A 181 7.77 -17.84 -12.82
N PRO A 182 8.73 -17.19 -13.50
CA PRO A 182 9.69 -17.90 -14.35
C PRO A 182 10.47 -19.01 -13.62
N GLN A 183 10.60 -18.92 -12.29
CA GLN A 183 11.42 -19.81 -11.47
C GLN A 183 10.67 -21.01 -10.87
N GLY A 184 9.36 -21.16 -11.11
CA GLY A 184 8.59 -22.32 -10.65
C GLY A 184 7.37 -22.01 -9.77
N GLY A 185 7.14 -20.73 -9.46
CA GLY A 185 5.92 -20.25 -8.82
C GLY A 185 6.13 -19.61 -7.45
N ALA A 186 5.06 -19.00 -6.96
CA ALA A 186 5.00 -18.27 -5.71
C ALA A 186 3.62 -18.41 -5.05
N VAL A 187 3.59 -18.17 -3.74
CA VAL A 187 2.36 -18.00 -2.98
C VAL A 187 1.99 -16.52 -2.98
N GLY A 188 0.77 -16.20 -3.41
CA GLY A 188 0.31 -14.81 -3.51
C GLY A 188 -0.97 -14.59 -2.73
N HIS A 189 -0.94 -13.64 -1.79
CA HIS A 189 -2.10 -13.18 -1.03
C HIS A 189 -2.53 -11.79 -1.51
N ARG A 190 -3.82 -11.61 -1.78
CA ARG A 190 -4.38 -10.34 -2.24
C ARG A 190 -5.36 -9.76 -1.23
N LEU A 191 -5.16 -8.49 -0.89
CA LEU A 191 -6.07 -7.64 -0.12
C LEU A 191 -6.51 -6.42 -0.94
N MET A 192 -7.70 -5.92 -0.64
CA MET A 192 -8.11 -4.60 -1.15
C MET A 192 -7.25 -3.51 -0.52
N TYR A 193 -7.07 -2.39 -1.21
CA TYR A 193 -6.32 -1.26 -0.67
C TYR A 193 -6.89 -0.80 0.68
N ASP A 194 -5.98 -0.55 1.62
CA ASP A 194 -6.26 -0.06 2.96
C ASP A 194 -5.08 0.80 3.42
N ASP A 195 -5.38 1.96 4.03
CA ASP A 195 -4.37 2.94 4.48
C ASP A 195 -3.45 2.38 5.58
N LEU A 196 -3.98 1.55 6.48
CA LEU A 196 -3.18 0.93 7.53
C LEU A 196 -2.21 -0.09 6.93
N ILE A 197 -2.69 -0.93 6.02
CA ILE A 197 -1.84 -1.93 5.35
C ILE A 197 -0.77 -1.22 4.50
N ASP A 198 -1.11 -0.19 3.73
CA ASP A 198 -0.13 0.59 2.97
C ASP A 198 0.97 1.14 3.87
N ARG A 199 0.59 1.72 5.01
CA ARG A 199 1.56 2.25 5.97
C ARG A 199 2.47 1.17 6.53
N LEU A 200 1.92 0.01 6.88
CA LEU A 200 2.71 -1.12 7.40
C LEU A 200 3.71 -1.63 6.37
N ILE A 201 3.30 -1.77 5.10
CA ILE A 201 4.18 -2.16 4.00
C ILE A 201 5.34 -1.17 3.87
N ARG A 202 5.05 0.13 3.86
CA ARG A 202 6.08 1.18 3.73
C ARG A 202 7.08 1.18 4.88
N ILE A 203 6.61 0.92 6.10
CA ILE A 203 7.49 0.79 7.27
C ILE A 203 8.40 -0.44 7.13
N TYR A 204 7.81 -1.61 6.86
CA TYR A 204 8.53 -2.87 6.79
C TYR A 204 9.56 -2.89 5.65
N THR A 205 9.17 -2.37 4.50
CA THR A 205 10.03 -2.29 3.31
C THR A 205 11.01 -1.12 3.35
N GLU A 206 10.86 -0.21 4.32
CA GLU A 206 11.58 1.06 4.37
C GLU A 206 11.46 1.87 3.06
N GLU A 207 10.32 1.75 2.38
CA GLU A 207 10.08 2.32 1.05
C GLU A 207 11.03 1.78 -0.04
N ASN A 208 11.63 0.60 0.14
CA ASN A 208 12.54 -0.01 -0.83
C ASN A 208 11.76 -0.49 -2.06
N LEU A 209 11.69 0.36 -3.08
CA LEU A 209 11.09 0.03 -4.37
C LEU A 209 11.96 -1.00 -5.11
N TYR A 210 11.31 -1.93 -5.77
CA TYR A 210 12.01 -2.92 -6.59
C TYR A 210 12.73 -2.23 -7.75
N THR A 211 14.04 -2.49 -7.85
CA THR A 211 14.95 -1.96 -8.89
C THR A 211 15.69 -3.08 -9.64
N GLY A 212 15.22 -4.33 -9.52
CA GLY A 212 15.81 -5.46 -10.22
C GLY A 212 15.49 -5.46 -11.72
N GLU A 213 15.93 -6.51 -12.41
CA GLU A 213 15.55 -6.74 -13.81
C GLU A 213 14.03 -6.82 -13.96
N LYS A 214 13.52 -6.61 -15.17
CA LYS A 214 12.07 -6.64 -15.38
C LYS A 214 11.52 -8.00 -14.91
N LEU A 215 10.52 -7.94 -14.03
CA LEU A 215 9.73 -9.10 -13.59
C LEU A 215 8.84 -9.67 -14.73
N TYR A 216 9.05 -9.21 -15.98
CA TYR A 216 8.29 -9.52 -17.19
C TYR A 216 9.15 -9.42 -18.45
#